data_AF-A0AAU4MSL7-F1
#
_entry.id   AF-A0AAU4MSL7-F1
#
_cell.length_a   1.000
_cell.length_b   1.000
_cell.length_c   1.000
_cell.angle_alpha   90.00
_cell.angle_beta   90.00
_cell.angle_gamma   90.00
#
_symmetry.space_group_name_H-M   'P 1'
#
loop_
_entity.id
_entity.type
_entity.pdbx_description
1 polymer ?
#
loop_
_entity_poly.entity_id
_entity_poly.type
_entity_poly.pdbx_seq_one_letter_code
_entity_poly.pdbx_strand_id
1 'polypeptide(L)'
;MMPDAPRTLDLDKLFAARLQAARARPYLATALFALHTVESRTVPTMAVDRHWRCYVSPAFVARTPVEELAGVWVHEVSHLLRDHHGRSDRVAKERGLTGPGERLRMNIAADCEINDDAFGDGLVRPDGAVDPELLGLPEGELMEDYLRQFGLGPRTQSMTWLDCGSGADGLAREWELGPDGAHGLSDQERDAVRFRVAQGITGRPGSAPKGWRRWAEEAFHPPQPWRELLGAAVRSAASAAGAGEDYTYGRPSRRSAGVPGAVLPSLRRVPPRVAVVIDTSGSVSDAELGSALLEVAAISRAVGGRRDLVTVVPCDAAAEFAHSLCRAEGIPLMGGGGTDLRTGFAKALRTRPRPDVVVALTDGQTPWPDTRPPCRTVVGLFPRQTRATWDEDDPDYVPDSPPAWARVTHIGSGPGVR
;
A
#
# COMPACT_ATOMS: atom_id res chain seq x y z
N MET A 1 21.14 38.47 -23.20
CA MET A 1 22.05 37.36 -22.85
C MET A 1 21.31 36.50 -21.84
N MET A 2 20.68 35.41 -22.28
CA MET A 2 20.03 34.47 -21.36
C MET A 2 21.15 33.83 -20.52
N PRO A 3 21.03 33.76 -19.18
CA PRO A 3 22.01 33.06 -18.36
C PRO A 3 22.13 31.62 -18.86
N ASP A 4 23.36 31.14 -18.98
CA ASP A 4 23.68 29.79 -19.45
C ASP A 4 22.92 28.79 -18.56
N ALA A 5 22.13 27.90 -19.16
CA ALA A 5 21.35 26.95 -18.39
C ALA A 5 22.30 26.10 -17.53
N PRO A 6 21.96 25.81 -16.26
CA PRO A 6 22.83 25.04 -15.38
C PRO A 6 23.22 23.73 -16.04
N ARG A 7 24.53 23.45 -16.13
CA ARG A 7 25.04 22.28 -16.86
C ARG A 7 24.81 20.95 -16.16
N THR A 8 24.53 20.97 -14.85
CA THR A 8 24.38 19.77 -14.00
C THR A 8 23.20 19.95 -13.04
N LEU A 9 22.50 18.86 -12.74
CA LEU A 9 21.44 18.85 -11.74
C LEU A 9 21.99 19.14 -10.33
N ASP A 10 21.43 20.13 -9.65
CA ASP A 10 21.71 20.42 -8.24
C ASP A 10 20.98 19.41 -7.34
N LEU A 11 21.63 18.29 -7.08
CA LEU A 11 21.09 17.19 -6.27
C LEU A 11 20.91 17.58 -4.80
N ASP A 12 21.80 18.41 -4.24
CA ASP A 12 21.71 18.85 -2.86
C ASP A 12 20.45 19.68 -2.62
N LYS A 13 20.16 20.61 -3.54
CA LYS A 13 18.93 21.41 -3.52
C LYS A 13 17.69 20.52 -3.69
N LEU A 14 17.73 19.58 -4.64
CA LEU A 14 16.62 18.67 -4.89
C LEU A 14 16.32 17.76 -3.69
N PHE A 15 17.34 17.23 -3.03
CA PHE A 15 17.21 16.38 -1.85
C PHE A 15 16.83 17.16 -0.60
N ALA A 16 17.29 18.41 -0.45
CA ALA A 16 16.81 19.31 0.59
C ALA A 16 15.29 19.54 0.46
N ALA A 17 14.81 19.79 -0.77
CA ALA A 17 13.38 19.94 -1.06
C ALA A 17 12.60 18.65 -0.75
N ARG A 18 13.13 17.47 -1.14
CA ARG A 18 12.51 16.17 -0.81
C ARG A 18 12.41 15.94 0.70
N LEU A 19 13.45 16.29 1.46
CA LEU A 19 13.42 16.20 2.92
C LEU A 19 12.40 17.16 3.53
N GLN A 20 12.29 18.38 3.00
CA GLN A 20 11.27 19.33 3.42
C GLN A 20 9.86 18.82 3.14
N ALA A 21 9.62 18.24 1.97
CA ALA A 21 8.36 17.57 1.63
C ALA A 21 8.01 16.47 2.64
N ALA A 22 8.96 15.60 2.97
CA ALA A 22 8.77 14.54 3.96
C ALA A 22 8.53 15.08 5.38
N ARG A 23 9.08 16.24 5.74
CA ARG A 23 8.79 16.88 7.05
C ARG A 23 7.39 17.47 7.09
N ALA A 24 6.94 18.11 6.01
CA ALA A 24 5.61 18.70 5.93
C ALA A 24 4.50 17.65 5.75
N ARG A 25 4.82 16.52 5.11
CA ARG A 25 3.92 15.38 4.91
C ARG A 25 4.59 14.06 5.34
N PRO A 26 4.77 13.83 6.65
CA PRO A 26 5.47 12.64 7.15
C PRO A 26 4.88 11.31 6.69
N TYR A 27 3.57 11.27 6.47
CA TYR A 27 2.87 10.08 6.00
C TYR A 27 3.22 9.72 4.54
N LEU A 28 3.72 10.66 3.73
CA LEU A 28 4.18 10.43 2.35
C LEU A 28 5.67 10.07 2.25
N ALA A 29 6.42 10.13 3.36
CA ALA A 29 7.87 9.97 3.34
C ALA A 29 8.32 8.66 2.66
N THR A 30 7.65 7.55 2.94
CA THR A 30 7.96 6.25 2.31
C THR A 30 7.90 6.33 0.79
N ALA A 31 6.90 7.02 0.23
CA ALA A 31 6.75 7.15 -1.22
C ALA A 31 7.74 8.15 -1.80
N LEU A 32 7.94 9.30 -1.14
CA LEU A 32 8.92 10.32 -1.56
C LEU A 32 10.35 9.76 -1.68
N PHE A 33 10.75 8.86 -0.78
CA PHE A 33 12.06 8.22 -0.81
C PHE A 33 12.12 6.93 -1.64
N ALA A 34 10.97 6.42 -2.11
CA ALA A 34 10.93 5.31 -3.07
C ALA A 34 11.17 5.77 -4.51
N LEU A 35 10.87 7.05 -4.83
CA LEU A 35 11.07 7.59 -6.18
C LEU A 35 12.55 7.68 -6.55
N HIS A 36 12.88 7.13 -7.71
CA HIS A 36 14.20 7.30 -8.31
C HIS A 36 14.25 8.58 -9.15
N THR A 37 15.27 9.41 -8.92
CA THR A 37 15.46 10.64 -9.71
C THR A 37 16.21 10.34 -10.99
N VAL A 38 15.64 10.76 -12.13
CA VAL A 38 16.27 10.68 -13.45
C VAL A 38 16.49 12.11 -13.96
N GLU A 39 17.74 12.51 -14.18
CA GLU A 39 18.03 13.79 -14.83
C GLU A 39 17.53 13.73 -16.28
N SER A 40 16.71 14.69 -16.70
CA SER A 40 16.28 14.84 -18.08
C SER A 40 16.29 16.31 -18.48
N ARG A 41 16.89 16.63 -19.62
CA ARG A 41 16.89 18.00 -20.17
C ARG A 41 15.70 18.29 -21.08
N THR A 42 14.93 17.26 -21.39
CA THR A 42 13.77 17.34 -22.29
C THR A 42 12.48 17.55 -21.49
N VAL A 43 12.40 17.03 -20.25
CA VAL A 43 11.27 17.33 -19.37
C VAL A 43 11.28 18.84 -19.02
N PRO A 44 10.14 19.54 -19.08
CA PRO A 44 10.09 20.99 -18.88
C PRO A 44 10.28 21.40 -17.40
N THR A 45 9.82 20.55 -16.48
CA THR A 45 9.75 20.79 -15.03
C THR A 45 10.23 19.54 -14.27
N MET A 46 9.39 18.96 -13.43
CA MET A 46 9.49 17.62 -12.89
C MET A 46 8.27 16.85 -13.38
N ALA A 47 8.41 15.54 -13.55
CA ALA A 47 7.32 14.67 -13.98
C ALA A 47 7.58 13.24 -13.49
N VAL A 48 6.55 12.40 -13.47
CA VAL A 48 6.66 10.99 -13.09
C VAL A 48 6.20 10.05 -14.19
N ASP A 49 6.86 8.89 -14.31
CA ASP A 49 6.37 7.81 -15.17
C ASP A 49 5.56 6.78 -14.38
N ARG A 50 4.82 5.92 -15.09
CA ARG A 50 4.06 4.80 -14.49
C ARG A 50 4.94 3.80 -13.71
N HIS A 51 6.26 3.84 -13.89
CA HIS A 51 7.25 2.98 -13.22
C HIS A 51 7.86 3.65 -11.97
N TRP A 52 7.27 4.74 -11.47
CA TRP A 52 7.68 5.44 -10.25
C TRP A 52 9.08 6.08 -10.32
N ARG A 53 9.51 6.47 -11.51
CA ARG A 53 10.68 7.33 -11.71
C ARG A 53 10.23 8.79 -11.76
N CYS A 54 11.00 9.68 -11.15
CA CYS A 54 10.78 11.12 -11.20
C CYS A 54 11.85 11.76 -12.08
N TYR A 55 11.42 12.29 -13.23
CA TYR A 55 12.26 12.96 -14.20
C TYR A 55 12.38 14.43 -13.82
N VAL A 56 13.60 14.96 -13.86
CA VAL A 56 13.90 16.27 -13.29
C VAL A 56 14.72 17.11 -14.26
N SER A 57 14.21 18.30 -14.57
CA SER A 57 14.91 19.31 -15.36
C SER A 57 15.92 20.09 -14.53
N PRO A 58 17.24 20.06 -14.85
CA PRO A 58 18.25 20.86 -14.14
C PRO A 58 17.93 22.37 -14.16
N ALA A 59 17.42 22.86 -15.29
CA ALA A 59 17.06 24.27 -15.44
C ALA A 59 15.85 24.66 -14.58
N PHE A 60 14.93 23.73 -14.34
CA PHE A 60 13.81 23.95 -13.42
C PHE A 60 14.29 23.97 -11.97
N VAL A 61 15.06 22.97 -11.55
CA VAL A 61 15.59 22.90 -10.18
C VAL A 61 16.42 24.14 -9.84
N ALA A 62 17.23 24.65 -10.76
CA ALA A 62 18.03 25.84 -10.50
C ALA A 62 17.17 27.10 -10.27
N ARG A 63 16.11 27.31 -11.07
CA ARG A 63 15.26 28.52 -10.97
C ARG A 63 14.23 28.46 -9.85
N THR A 64 13.80 27.27 -9.44
CA THR A 64 12.70 27.09 -8.47
C THR A 64 13.22 27.07 -7.03
N PRO A 65 12.64 27.83 -6.08
CA PRO A 65 13.01 27.77 -4.66
C PRO A 65 12.83 26.37 -4.04
N VAL A 66 13.55 26.09 -2.94
CA VAL A 66 13.49 24.78 -2.25
C VAL A 66 12.08 24.50 -1.72
N GLU A 67 11.42 25.53 -1.22
CA GLU A 67 10.08 25.48 -0.65
C GLU A 67 9.02 25.13 -1.69
N GLU A 68 9.15 25.65 -2.91
CA GLU A 68 8.28 25.31 -4.04
C GLU A 68 8.59 23.91 -4.58
N LEU A 69 9.87 23.55 -4.72
CA LEU A 69 10.27 22.19 -5.10
C LEU A 69 9.75 21.13 -4.12
N ALA A 70 9.62 21.45 -2.84
CA ALA A 70 8.99 20.56 -1.86
C ALA A 70 7.50 20.32 -2.17
N GLY A 71 6.78 21.36 -2.61
CA GLY A 71 5.41 21.24 -3.11
C GLY A 71 5.33 20.37 -4.37
N VAL A 72 6.25 20.57 -5.32
CA VAL A 72 6.33 19.75 -6.54
C VAL A 72 6.59 18.28 -6.21
N TRP A 73 7.48 17.97 -5.26
CA TRP A 73 7.69 16.59 -4.81
C TRP A 73 6.42 15.91 -4.31
N VAL A 74 5.62 16.63 -3.51
CA VAL A 74 4.33 16.12 -3.01
C VAL A 74 3.33 15.97 -4.15
N HIS A 75 3.29 16.91 -5.08
CA HIS A 75 2.44 16.82 -6.26
C HIS A 75 2.75 15.57 -7.11
N GLU A 76 4.01 15.40 -7.52
CA GLU A 76 4.46 14.28 -8.36
C GLU A 76 4.18 12.91 -7.72
N VAL A 77 4.50 12.74 -6.42
CA VAL A 77 4.25 11.45 -5.74
C VAL A 77 2.77 11.15 -5.56
N SER A 78 1.93 12.20 -5.52
CA SER A 78 0.48 12.04 -5.36
C SER A 78 -0.17 11.42 -6.58
N HIS A 79 0.29 11.72 -7.80
CA HIS A 79 -0.17 11.04 -9.02
C HIS A 79 0.00 9.51 -8.93
N LEU A 80 1.15 9.07 -8.42
CA LEU A 80 1.51 7.66 -8.34
C LEU A 80 0.75 6.91 -7.23
N LEU A 81 0.60 7.56 -6.07
CA LEU A 81 -0.15 7.02 -4.95
C LEU A 81 -1.66 6.92 -5.26
N ARG A 82 -2.22 7.92 -5.93
CA ARG A 82 -3.64 7.96 -6.35
C ARG A 82 -3.92 7.22 -7.66
N ASP A 83 -2.91 6.55 -8.22
CA ASP A 83 -3.00 5.72 -9.43
C ASP A 83 -3.60 6.47 -10.63
N HIS A 84 -3.25 7.75 -10.81
CA HIS A 84 -3.85 8.60 -11.85
C HIS A 84 -3.64 8.04 -13.26
N HIS A 85 -2.48 7.48 -13.58
CA HIS A 85 -2.26 6.79 -14.86
C HIS A 85 -3.22 5.61 -15.09
N GLY A 86 -3.39 4.72 -14.10
CA GLY A 86 -4.25 3.54 -14.20
C GLY A 86 -5.73 3.91 -14.28
N ARG A 87 -6.15 4.90 -13.47
CA ARG A 87 -7.49 5.50 -13.53
C ARG A 87 -7.76 6.17 -14.88
N SER A 88 -6.79 6.90 -15.42
CA SER A 88 -6.86 7.53 -16.73
C SER A 88 -7.02 6.49 -17.84
N ASP A 89 -6.20 5.42 -17.83
CA ASP A 89 -6.29 4.31 -18.78
C ASP A 89 -7.67 3.61 -18.73
N ARG A 90 -8.24 3.42 -17.54
CA ARG A 90 -9.59 2.86 -17.35
C ARG A 90 -10.66 3.75 -17.96
N VAL A 91 -10.66 5.05 -17.64
CA VAL A 91 -11.62 6.01 -18.18
C VAL A 91 -11.50 6.12 -19.71
N ALA A 92 -10.26 6.15 -20.22
CA ALA A 92 -10.00 6.19 -21.65
C ALA A 92 -10.62 5.00 -22.37
N LYS A 93 -10.41 3.79 -21.84
CA LYS A 93 -10.96 2.54 -22.38
C LYS A 93 -12.49 2.50 -22.31
N GLU A 94 -13.08 2.83 -21.16
CA GLU A 94 -14.53 2.77 -20.95
C GLU A 94 -15.30 3.77 -21.83
N ARG A 95 -14.72 4.95 -22.08
CA ARG A 95 -15.39 6.04 -22.82
C ARG A 95 -14.90 6.19 -24.26
N GLY A 96 -13.98 5.34 -24.72
CA GLY A 96 -13.38 5.45 -26.06
C GLY A 96 -12.61 6.75 -26.28
N LEU A 97 -12.05 7.34 -25.22
CA LEU A 97 -11.29 8.59 -25.30
C LEU A 97 -9.86 8.29 -25.74
N THR A 98 -9.41 8.94 -26.80
CA THR A 98 -8.09 8.70 -27.39
C THR A 98 -7.41 10.01 -27.78
N GLY A 99 -6.08 9.97 -27.86
CA GLY A 99 -5.26 11.09 -28.31
C GLY A 99 -4.76 12.02 -27.19
N PRO A 100 -3.80 12.90 -27.54
CA PRO A 100 -3.08 13.72 -26.57
C PRO A 100 -3.97 14.78 -25.88
N GLY A 101 -5.03 15.25 -26.54
CA GLY A 101 -5.97 16.20 -25.91
C GLY A 101 -6.72 15.60 -24.72
N GLU A 102 -7.19 14.35 -24.84
CA GLU A 102 -7.86 13.68 -23.71
C GLU A 102 -6.89 13.34 -22.59
N ARG A 103 -5.63 13.02 -22.91
CA ARG A 103 -4.57 12.78 -21.92
C ARG A 103 -4.20 14.05 -21.15
N LEU A 104 -4.08 15.19 -21.86
CA LEU A 104 -3.94 16.49 -21.20
C LEU A 104 -5.14 16.80 -20.29
N ARG A 105 -6.37 16.50 -20.75
CA ARG A 105 -7.58 16.70 -19.94
C ARG A 105 -7.56 15.86 -18.66
N MET A 106 -7.07 14.61 -18.75
CA MET A 106 -6.85 13.73 -17.60
C MET A 106 -5.78 14.28 -16.66
N ASN A 107 -4.66 14.77 -17.19
CA ASN A 107 -3.62 15.40 -16.37
C ASN A 107 -4.16 16.62 -15.61
N ILE A 108 -4.91 17.52 -16.29
CA ILE A 108 -5.52 18.69 -15.64
C ILE A 108 -6.48 18.27 -14.51
N ALA A 109 -7.32 17.27 -14.76
CA ALA A 109 -8.25 16.77 -13.74
C ALA A 109 -7.54 16.11 -12.55
N ALA A 110 -6.45 15.39 -12.81
CA ALA A 110 -5.59 14.78 -11.81
C ALA A 110 -4.88 15.84 -10.94
N ASP A 111 -4.42 16.92 -11.56
CA ASP A 111 -3.82 18.06 -10.87
C ASP A 111 -4.85 18.77 -9.98
N CYS A 112 -6.08 18.96 -10.45
CA CYS A 112 -7.17 19.50 -9.64
C CYS A 112 -7.43 18.65 -8.38
N GLU A 113 -7.48 17.32 -8.52
CA GLU A 113 -7.64 16.40 -7.38
C GLU A 113 -6.46 16.51 -6.40
N ILE A 114 -5.22 16.73 -6.86
CA ILE A 114 -4.03 16.82 -6.00
C ILE A 114 -3.93 18.17 -5.31
N ASN A 115 -4.07 19.25 -6.07
CA ASN A 115 -3.69 20.57 -5.63
C ASN A 115 -4.70 21.18 -4.65
N ASP A 116 -5.91 20.62 -4.56
CA ASP A 116 -6.91 21.01 -3.56
C ASP A 116 -6.51 20.68 -2.11
N ASP A 117 -5.64 19.69 -1.88
CA ASP A 117 -5.20 19.26 -0.54
C ASP A 117 -3.68 19.03 -0.39
N ALA A 118 -2.89 19.25 -1.45
CA ALA A 118 -1.44 19.09 -1.41
C ALA A 118 -0.72 20.20 -0.61
N PHE A 119 -1.15 21.45 -0.74
CA PHE A 119 -0.43 22.63 -0.22
C PHE A 119 -0.94 23.12 1.15
N GLY A 120 -0.28 24.13 1.72
CA GLY A 120 -0.55 24.58 3.09
C GLY A 120 0.17 23.74 4.15
N ASP A 121 0.01 24.06 5.43
CA ASP A 121 0.62 23.34 6.56
C ASP A 121 2.12 23.02 6.36
N GLY A 122 2.90 24.04 5.96
CA GLY A 122 4.35 23.91 5.74
C GLY A 122 4.77 23.60 4.29
N LEU A 123 3.83 23.54 3.34
CA LEU A 123 4.13 23.50 1.91
C LEU A 123 3.62 24.74 1.18
N VAL A 124 4.50 25.33 0.37
CA VAL A 124 4.19 26.44 -0.52
C VAL A 124 3.56 25.89 -1.79
N ARG A 125 2.50 26.53 -2.27
CA ARG A 125 1.93 26.27 -3.59
C ARG A 125 2.88 26.81 -4.66
N PRO A 126 3.42 25.96 -5.55
CA PRO A 126 4.28 26.41 -6.64
C PRO A 126 3.54 27.35 -7.61
N ASP A 127 4.28 28.26 -8.25
CA ASP A 127 3.71 29.08 -9.31
C ASP A 127 3.24 28.21 -10.49
N GLY A 128 2.04 28.50 -11.01
CA GLY A 128 1.42 27.73 -12.08
C GLY A 128 0.70 26.44 -11.67
N ALA A 129 0.58 26.14 -10.36
CA ALA A 129 -0.25 25.02 -9.89
C ALA A 129 -1.72 25.17 -10.33
N VAL A 130 -2.30 24.09 -10.84
CA VAL A 130 -3.69 24.07 -11.33
C VAL A 130 -4.65 23.64 -10.22
N ASP A 131 -5.43 24.59 -9.72
CA ASP A 131 -6.47 24.36 -8.70
C ASP A 131 -7.88 24.31 -9.33
N PRO A 132 -8.85 23.58 -8.74
CA PRO A 132 -10.23 23.53 -9.24
C PRO A 132 -10.88 24.91 -9.45
N GLU A 133 -10.55 25.88 -8.58
CA GLU A 133 -11.06 27.26 -8.64
C GLU A 133 -10.73 27.94 -9.98
N LEU A 134 -9.56 27.67 -10.58
CA LEU A 134 -9.16 28.25 -11.87
C LEU A 134 -10.10 27.85 -13.01
N LEU A 135 -10.78 26.72 -12.89
CA LEU A 135 -11.77 26.23 -13.84
C LEU A 135 -13.21 26.58 -13.42
N GLY A 136 -13.40 27.17 -12.24
CA GLY A 136 -14.70 27.42 -11.62
C GLY A 136 -15.38 26.14 -11.13
N LEU A 137 -14.58 25.15 -10.71
CA LEU A 137 -15.03 23.85 -10.23
C LEU A 137 -14.94 23.78 -8.68
N PRO A 138 -15.78 22.96 -8.03
CA PRO A 138 -15.70 22.75 -6.59
C PRO A 138 -14.42 22.00 -6.19
N GLU A 139 -13.94 22.20 -4.97
CA GLU A 139 -12.83 21.42 -4.39
C GLU A 139 -13.30 20.06 -3.82
N GLY A 140 -12.39 19.10 -3.67
CA GLY A 140 -12.61 17.85 -2.96
C GLY A 140 -13.23 16.72 -3.80
N GLU A 141 -13.19 16.83 -5.12
CA GLU A 141 -13.70 15.82 -6.05
C GLU A 141 -12.59 14.95 -6.63
N LEU A 142 -12.96 13.80 -7.17
CA LEU A 142 -12.03 12.89 -7.83
C LEU A 142 -11.82 13.33 -9.29
N MET A 143 -10.67 12.96 -9.86
CA MET A 143 -10.31 13.16 -11.27
C MET A 143 -11.45 12.78 -12.22
N GLU A 144 -12.12 11.64 -12.00
CA GLU A 144 -13.21 11.19 -12.88
C GLU A 144 -14.46 12.08 -12.79
N ASP A 145 -14.68 12.74 -11.66
CA ASP A 145 -15.77 13.68 -11.45
C ASP A 145 -15.45 15.02 -12.13
N TYR A 146 -14.22 15.52 -11.98
CA TYR A 146 -13.74 16.68 -12.73
C TYR A 146 -13.80 16.45 -14.24
N LEU A 147 -13.40 15.28 -14.73
CA LEU A 147 -13.50 14.89 -16.14
C LEU A 147 -14.94 14.89 -16.69
N ARG A 148 -15.98 14.97 -15.87
CA ARG A 148 -17.36 15.14 -16.36
C ARG A 148 -17.78 16.60 -16.51
N GLN A 149 -17.02 17.53 -15.94
CA GLN A 149 -17.44 18.92 -15.75
C GLN A 149 -16.77 19.92 -16.69
N PHE A 150 -15.65 19.56 -17.30
CA PHE A 150 -14.97 20.45 -18.26
C PHE A 150 -14.47 19.72 -19.50
N GLY A 151 -14.40 20.44 -20.62
CA GLY A 151 -13.69 20.05 -21.83
C GLY A 151 -12.52 21.00 -22.09
N LEU A 152 -11.60 20.61 -22.97
CA LEU A 152 -10.55 21.54 -23.41
C LEU A 152 -11.17 22.72 -24.17
N GLY A 153 -10.73 23.94 -23.87
CA GLY A 153 -11.26 25.15 -24.47
C GLY A 153 -10.56 26.42 -23.97
N PRO A 154 -11.19 27.61 -24.09
CA PRO A 154 -10.56 28.88 -23.73
C PRO A 154 -10.06 28.93 -22.28
N ARG A 155 -10.75 28.28 -21.34
CA ARG A 155 -10.37 28.23 -19.91
C ARG A 155 -9.15 27.34 -19.63
N THR A 156 -8.82 26.40 -20.51
CA THR A 156 -7.68 25.48 -20.35
C THR A 156 -6.52 25.81 -21.29
N GLN A 157 -6.64 26.87 -22.10
CA GLN A 157 -5.63 27.20 -23.12
C GLN A 157 -4.27 27.53 -22.49
N SER A 158 -4.27 28.21 -21.34
CA SER A 158 -3.09 28.52 -20.54
C SER A 158 -2.46 27.30 -19.86
N MET A 159 -3.10 26.12 -19.90
CA MET A 159 -2.64 24.88 -19.26
C MET A 159 -2.07 23.88 -20.29
N THR A 160 -1.93 24.28 -21.56
CA THR A 160 -1.42 23.40 -22.63
C THR A 160 0.06 23.03 -22.49
N TRP A 161 0.79 23.72 -21.62
CA TRP A 161 2.18 23.42 -21.27
C TRP A 161 2.30 22.30 -20.23
N LEU A 162 1.21 21.93 -19.56
CA LEU A 162 1.18 21.00 -18.43
C LEU A 162 1.51 19.58 -18.91
N ASP A 163 2.53 18.99 -18.30
CA ASP A 163 2.95 17.62 -18.56
C ASP A 163 3.60 17.02 -17.31
N CYS A 164 2.80 16.32 -16.49
CA CYS A 164 3.27 15.61 -15.29
C CYS A 164 3.73 14.17 -15.60
N GLY A 165 3.84 13.82 -16.89
CA GLY A 165 4.31 12.52 -17.36
C GLY A 165 3.27 11.42 -17.40
N SER A 166 3.70 10.23 -17.83
CA SER A 166 2.80 9.07 -17.97
C SER A 166 2.24 8.57 -16.65
N GLY A 167 2.87 8.89 -15.51
CA GLY A 167 2.36 8.57 -14.17
C GLY A 167 1.11 9.37 -13.81
N ALA A 168 0.87 10.51 -14.47
CA ALA A 168 -0.31 11.33 -14.29
C ALA A 168 -1.45 10.94 -15.24
N ASP A 169 -1.16 10.74 -16.54
CA ASP A 169 -2.20 10.60 -17.56
C ASP A 169 -2.20 9.26 -18.32
N GLY A 170 -1.20 8.41 -18.12
CA GLY A 170 -1.04 7.13 -18.79
C GLY A 170 -0.43 7.19 -20.21
N LEU A 171 -0.12 8.36 -20.76
CA LEU A 171 0.53 8.46 -22.08
C LEU A 171 2.06 8.52 -21.93
N ALA A 172 2.77 7.58 -22.54
CA ALA A 172 4.24 7.55 -22.50
C ALA A 172 4.85 8.77 -23.21
N ARG A 173 5.97 9.28 -22.68
CA ARG A 173 6.72 10.39 -23.28
C ARG A 173 8.08 9.93 -23.78
N GLU A 174 8.62 10.61 -24.80
CA GLU A 174 9.94 10.28 -25.38
C GLU A 174 11.10 10.41 -24.39
N TRP A 175 10.93 11.25 -23.36
CA TRP A 175 11.94 11.45 -22.33
C TRP A 175 11.88 10.38 -21.21
N GLU A 176 10.90 9.48 -21.25
CA GLU A 176 10.78 8.37 -20.30
C GLU A 176 11.62 7.17 -20.74
N LEU A 177 12.24 6.49 -19.76
CA LEU A 177 13.06 5.30 -20.00
C LEU A 177 12.22 4.06 -20.39
N GLY A 178 10.90 4.12 -20.24
CA GLY A 178 9.99 3.02 -20.54
C GLY A 178 10.09 1.83 -19.57
N PRO A 179 9.46 0.69 -19.91
CA PRO A 179 9.40 -0.48 -19.03
C PRO A 179 10.76 -1.13 -18.81
N ASP A 180 11.62 -1.16 -19.84
CA ASP A 180 12.96 -1.77 -19.78
C ASP A 180 14.02 -0.82 -19.17
N GLY A 181 13.61 0.38 -18.75
CA GLY A 181 14.48 1.35 -18.12
C GLY A 181 15.01 0.89 -16.76
N ALA A 182 16.20 1.35 -16.38
CA ALA A 182 16.75 1.09 -15.05
C ALA A 182 15.90 1.74 -13.94
N HIS A 183 15.94 1.17 -12.73
CA HIS A 183 15.40 1.77 -11.50
C HIS A 183 13.90 2.07 -11.46
N GLY A 184 13.11 1.44 -12.34
CA GLY A 184 11.66 1.42 -12.20
C GLY A 184 11.26 0.49 -11.05
N LEU A 185 10.22 0.85 -10.30
CA LEU A 185 9.67 -0.05 -9.30
C LEU A 185 8.80 -1.12 -9.96
N SER A 186 8.91 -2.36 -9.49
CA SER A 186 7.98 -3.42 -9.88
C SER A 186 6.57 -3.12 -9.37
N ASP A 187 5.56 -3.71 -9.99
CA ASP A 187 4.16 -3.66 -9.57
C ASP A 187 4.01 -3.97 -8.06
N GLN A 188 4.69 -5.02 -7.61
CA GLN A 188 4.72 -5.40 -6.20
C GLN A 188 5.33 -4.30 -5.30
N GLU A 189 6.48 -3.73 -5.70
CA GLU A 189 7.13 -2.65 -4.94
C GLU A 189 6.25 -1.41 -4.83
N ARG A 190 5.51 -1.07 -5.91
CA ARG A 190 4.56 0.05 -5.95
C ARG A 190 3.42 -0.16 -4.96
N ASP A 191 2.84 -1.35 -4.93
CA ASP A 191 1.76 -1.68 -3.99
C ASP A 191 2.24 -1.70 -2.55
N ALA A 192 3.46 -2.17 -2.31
CA ALA A 192 4.08 -2.09 -0.98
C ALA A 192 4.32 -0.65 -0.50
N VAL A 193 4.65 0.27 -1.39
CA VAL A 193 4.78 1.69 -1.05
C VAL A 193 3.41 2.29 -0.73
N ARG A 194 2.40 2.06 -1.57
CA ARG A 194 1.01 2.49 -1.32
C ARG A 194 0.51 1.96 0.02
N PHE A 195 0.75 0.68 0.28
CA PHE A 195 0.41 0.01 1.54
C PHE A 195 1.02 0.71 2.75
N ARG A 196 2.33 0.98 2.73
CA ARG A 196 3.03 1.64 3.84
C ARG A 196 2.51 3.06 4.08
N VAL A 197 2.18 3.79 3.02
CA VAL A 197 1.57 5.13 3.13
C VAL A 197 0.18 5.04 3.74
N ALA A 198 -0.68 4.15 3.24
CA ALA A 198 -2.04 3.94 3.76
C ALA A 198 -2.03 3.49 5.23
N GLN A 199 -1.12 2.58 5.60
CA GLN A 199 -0.92 2.15 6.99
C GLN A 199 -0.44 3.30 7.88
N GLY A 200 0.48 4.14 7.38
CA GLY A 200 0.94 5.34 8.09
C GLY A 200 -0.21 6.29 8.42
N ILE A 201 -1.07 6.54 7.45
CA ILE A 201 -2.26 7.40 7.60
C ILE A 201 -3.29 6.76 8.55
N THR A 202 -3.66 5.50 8.36
CA THR A 202 -4.69 4.85 9.20
C THR A 202 -4.22 4.62 10.65
N GLY A 203 -2.95 4.23 10.82
CA GLY A 203 -2.38 3.92 12.13
C GLY A 203 -2.07 5.15 12.98
N ARG A 204 -1.67 6.26 12.34
CA ARG A 204 -1.34 7.54 12.98
C ARG A 204 -1.70 8.70 12.04
N PRO A 205 -3.00 9.04 11.90
CA PRO A 205 -3.46 9.99 10.89
C PRO A 205 -2.83 11.38 11.02
N GLY A 206 -2.45 11.79 12.23
CA GLY A 206 -1.77 13.08 12.43
C GLY A 206 -2.53 14.23 11.77
N SER A 207 -1.83 14.99 10.93
CA SER A 207 -2.35 16.10 10.13
C SER A 207 -2.77 15.72 8.70
N ALA A 208 -2.88 14.42 8.36
CA ALA A 208 -3.28 14.00 7.01
C ALA A 208 -4.65 14.60 6.64
N PRO A 209 -4.82 15.23 5.45
CA PRO A 209 -6.09 15.76 4.95
C PRO A 209 -7.17 14.69 4.83
N LYS A 210 -8.43 15.13 4.72
CA LYS A 210 -9.58 14.21 4.56
C LYS A 210 -9.47 13.36 3.30
N GLY A 211 -9.00 13.93 2.18
CA GLY A 211 -8.78 13.22 0.92
C GLY A 211 -7.81 12.04 1.11
N TRP A 212 -6.66 12.30 1.71
CA TRP A 212 -5.68 11.26 2.06
C TRP A 212 -6.18 10.18 3.03
N ARG A 213 -7.04 10.54 3.99
CA ARG A 213 -7.66 9.54 4.89
C ARG A 213 -8.63 8.63 4.14
N ARG A 214 -9.48 9.21 3.29
CA ARG A 214 -10.39 8.45 2.43
C ARG A 214 -9.61 7.54 1.48
N TRP A 215 -8.60 8.09 0.81
CA TRP A 215 -7.70 7.32 -0.04
C TRP A 215 -7.06 6.16 0.73
N ALA A 216 -6.60 6.36 1.96
CA ALA A 216 -5.99 5.28 2.75
C ALA A 216 -6.99 4.20 3.18
N GLU A 217 -8.26 4.54 3.37
CA GLU A 217 -9.35 3.60 3.64
C GLU A 217 -9.78 2.83 2.38
N GLU A 218 -9.64 3.42 1.20
CA GLU A 218 -10.05 2.84 -0.10
C GLU A 218 -8.91 2.11 -0.82
N ALA A 219 -7.65 2.52 -0.62
CA ALA A 219 -6.47 1.98 -1.30
C ALA A 219 -6.32 0.47 -1.09
N PHE A 220 -6.82 -0.04 0.04
CA PHE A 220 -6.93 -1.46 0.31
C PHE A 220 -8.29 -1.71 0.96
N HIS A 221 -8.81 -2.93 0.81
CA HIS A 221 -10.03 -3.30 1.51
C HIS A 221 -9.87 -3.12 3.03
N PRO A 222 -10.95 -2.86 3.80
CA PRO A 222 -10.86 -2.91 5.24
C PRO A 222 -10.36 -4.31 5.66
N PRO A 223 -9.39 -4.42 6.59
CA PRO A 223 -8.88 -5.71 7.00
C PRO A 223 -9.97 -6.52 7.68
N GLN A 224 -9.90 -7.84 7.56
CA GLN A 224 -10.83 -8.72 8.24
C GLN A 224 -10.81 -8.49 9.76
N PRO A 225 -11.94 -8.74 10.47
CA PRO A 225 -12.03 -8.58 11.92
C PRO A 225 -11.23 -9.69 12.64
N TRP A 226 -9.89 -9.65 12.55
CA TRP A 226 -9.01 -10.70 13.03
C TRP A 226 -9.14 -10.96 14.53
N ARG A 227 -9.53 -9.97 15.33
CA ARG A 227 -9.83 -10.20 16.75
C ARG A 227 -10.96 -11.21 16.96
N GLU A 228 -11.97 -11.19 16.10
CA GLU A 228 -13.11 -12.12 16.15
C GLU A 228 -12.77 -13.46 15.48
N LEU A 229 -12.03 -13.42 14.37
CA LEU A 229 -11.56 -14.62 13.66
C LEU A 229 -10.62 -15.45 14.54
N LEU A 230 -9.72 -14.78 15.28
CA LEU A 230 -8.79 -15.38 16.24
C LEU A 230 -9.42 -15.59 17.62
N GLY A 231 -10.67 -15.19 17.84
CA GLY A 231 -11.31 -15.12 19.15
C GLY A 231 -11.30 -16.45 19.92
N ALA A 232 -11.42 -17.59 19.23
CA ALA A 232 -11.33 -18.90 19.86
C ALA A 232 -9.91 -19.22 20.36
N ALA A 233 -8.88 -18.80 19.63
CA ALA A 233 -7.49 -18.96 20.07
C ALA A 233 -7.13 -17.97 21.18
N VAL A 234 -7.64 -16.73 21.11
CA VAL A 234 -7.53 -15.76 22.22
C VAL A 234 -8.17 -16.31 23.49
N ARG A 235 -9.35 -16.93 23.40
CA ARG A 235 -10.00 -17.60 24.54
C ARG A 235 -9.19 -18.81 25.02
N SER A 236 -8.67 -19.64 24.11
CA SER A 236 -7.83 -20.79 24.46
C SER A 236 -6.54 -20.37 25.17
N ALA A 237 -5.86 -19.34 24.67
CA ALA A 237 -4.68 -18.76 25.31
C ALA A 237 -5.00 -18.13 26.68
N ALA A 238 -6.20 -17.56 26.84
CA ALA A 238 -6.67 -17.08 28.15
C ALA A 238 -7.01 -18.22 29.13
N SER A 239 -7.31 -19.43 28.63
CA SER A 239 -7.74 -20.59 29.44
C SER A 239 -6.71 -21.73 29.51
N ALA A 240 -5.54 -21.60 28.85
CA ALA A 240 -4.53 -22.65 28.79
C ALA A 240 -3.91 -22.90 30.17
N ALA A 241 -3.58 -24.16 30.50
CA ALA A 241 -2.83 -24.49 31.71
C ALA A 241 -1.47 -23.76 31.67
N GLY A 242 -1.16 -23.01 32.74
CA GLY A 242 -0.04 -22.05 32.79
C GLY A 242 -0.45 -20.58 32.55
N ALA A 243 -1.62 -20.29 31.97
CA ALA A 243 -2.19 -18.94 31.86
C ALA A 243 -2.75 -18.38 33.19
N GLY A 244 -2.47 -19.07 34.29
CA GLY A 244 -2.77 -18.67 35.67
C GLY A 244 -1.71 -19.09 36.69
N GLU A 245 -0.54 -19.57 36.26
CA GLU A 245 0.55 -19.96 37.19
C GLU A 245 1.71 -18.96 37.20
N ASP A 246 1.87 -18.14 36.16
CA ASP A 246 2.82 -17.02 36.18
C ASP A 246 2.19 -15.79 36.85
N TYR A 247 2.00 -15.93 38.16
CA TYR A 247 1.79 -14.81 39.05
C TYR A 247 3.03 -13.90 38.99
N THR A 248 2.94 -12.78 38.29
CA THR A 248 4.01 -11.78 38.31
C THR A 248 3.83 -10.83 39.49
N TYR A 249 4.85 -10.69 40.32
CA TYR A 249 4.95 -9.66 41.38
C TYR A 249 5.42 -8.29 40.84
N GLY A 250 5.23 -8.05 39.53
CA GLY A 250 5.54 -6.77 38.88
C GLY A 250 4.65 -5.65 39.39
N ARG A 251 5.10 -4.39 39.20
CA ARG A 251 4.52 -3.16 39.77
C ARG A 251 3.00 -3.24 39.95
N PRO A 252 2.50 -3.24 41.21
CA PRO A 252 1.08 -3.40 41.51
C PRO A 252 0.21 -2.41 40.73
N SER A 253 -0.95 -2.90 40.28
CA SER A 253 -2.04 -2.03 39.84
C SER A 253 -2.30 -0.98 40.91
N ARG A 254 -2.22 0.32 40.56
CA ARG A 254 -2.56 1.43 41.48
C ARG A 254 -4.03 1.38 41.95
N ARG A 255 -4.85 0.50 41.37
CA ARG A 255 -6.26 0.26 41.69
C ARG A 255 -6.51 -0.91 42.65
N SER A 256 -5.49 -1.59 43.19
CA SER A 256 -5.71 -2.60 44.25
C SER A 256 -5.94 -1.92 45.61
N ALA A 257 -7.12 -1.35 45.80
CA ALA A 257 -7.49 -0.63 47.02
C ALA A 257 -7.73 -1.55 48.25
N GLY A 258 -7.77 -2.88 48.06
CA GLY A 258 -8.25 -3.81 49.08
C GLY A 258 -7.22 -4.28 50.12
N VAL A 259 -5.91 -4.17 49.85
CA VAL A 259 -4.86 -4.66 50.78
C VAL A 259 -3.62 -3.74 50.75
N PRO A 260 -3.54 -2.72 51.62
CA PRO A 260 -2.36 -1.86 51.74
C PRO A 260 -1.12 -2.68 52.14
N GLY A 261 -0.01 -2.51 51.41
CA GLY A 261 1.28 -3.14 51.76
C GLY A 261 1.51 -4.56 51.22
N ALA A 262 0.54 -5.17 50.53
CA ALA A 262 0.72 -6.48 49.89
C ALA A 262 0.85 -6.36 48.36
N VAL A 263 1.86 -7.00 47.78
CA VAL A 263 1.95 -7.20 46.32
C VAL A 263 1.09 -8.40 45.96
N LEU A 264 -0.14 -8.14 45.52
CA LEU A 264 -1.02 -9.18 45.00
C LEU A 264 -0.56 -9.60 43.60
N PRO A 265 -0.55 -10.89 43.30
CA PRO A 265 -0.08 -11.35 42.02
C PRO A 265 -1.11 -11.04 40.91
N SER A 266 -0.62 -10.59 39.75
CA SER A 266 -1.48 -10.27 38.60
C SER A 266 -1.39 -11.37 37.54
N LEU A 267 -2.55 -11.82 37.04
CA LEU A 267 -2.63 -12.73 35.89
C LEU A 267 -2.04 -12.10 34.63
N ARG A 268 -0.95 -12.67 34.12
CA ARG A 268 -0.35 -12.27 32.85
C ARG A 268 -0.90 -13.12 31.71
N ARG A 269 -1.71 -12.52 30.84
CA ARG A 269 -2.23 -13.19 29.63
C ARG A 269 -1.15 -13.21 28.55
N VAL A 270 -0.85 -14.37 28.00
CA VAL A 270 0.02 -14.51 26.82
C VAL A 270 -0.87 -14.44 25.57
N PRO A 271 -0.67 -13.48 24.65
CA PRO A 271 -1.44 -13.45 23.41
C PRO A 271 -1.07 -14.64 22.51
N PRO A 272 -2.01 -15.14 21.68
CA PRO A 272 -1.77 -16.32 20.85
C PRO A 272 -0.68 -16.07 19.81
N ARG A 273 0.11 -17.11 19.54
CA ARG A 273 1.09 -17.13 18.46
C ARG A 273 0.41 -17.49 17.15
N VAL A 274 0.61 -16.69 16.12
CA VAL A 274 -0.02 -16.85 14.81
C VAL A 274 1.06 -17.09 13.76
N ALA A 275 0.93 -18.18 13.00
CA ALA A 275 1.70 -18.37 11.79
C ALA A 275 0.83 -18.00 10.58
N VAL A 276 1.29 -17.07 9.75
CA VAL A 276 0.60 -16.63 8.53
C VAL A 276 1.31 -17.22 7.33
N VAL A 277 0.64 -18.13 6.63
CA VAL A 277 1.05 -18.69 5.36
C VAL A 277 0.50 -17.78 4.25
N ILE A 278 1.38 -17.24 3.42
CA ILE A 278 0.99 -16.38 2.30
C ILE A 278 1.28 -17.13 1.01
N ASP A 279 0.25 -17.31 0.20
CA ASP A 279 0.37 -17.78 -1.16
C ASP A 279 1.05 -16.71 -2.03
N THR A 280 2.18 -17.04 -2.64
CA THR A 280 2.88 -16.18 -3.60
C THR A 280 3.02 -16.88 -4.96
N SER A 281 2.09 -17.78 -5.27
CA SER A 281 2.02 -18.44 -6.58
C SER A 281 1.66 -17.46 -7.70
N GLY A 282 1.98 -17.83 -8.95
CA GLY A 282 1.77 -16.97 -10.12
C GLY A 282 0.31 -16.58 -10.41
N SER A 283 -0.66 -17.26 -9.80
CA SER A 283 -2.08 -16.91 -9.89
C SER A 283 -2.48 -15.77 -8.93
N VAL A 284 -1.65 -15.48 -7.91
CA VAL A 284 -1.87 -14.38 -6.97
C VAL A 284 -1.33 -13.08 -7.58
N SER A 285 -2.23 -12.13 -7.80
CA SER A 285 -1.89 -10.79 -8.30
C SER A 285 -1.20 -9.93 -7.24
N ASP A 286 -0.54 -8.86 -7.68
CA ASP A 286 0.18 -7.95 -6.79
C ASP A 286 -0.76 -7.21 -5.82
N ALA A 287 -1.98 -6.90 -6.28
CA ALA A 287 -3.04 -6.33 -5.46
C ALA A 287 -3.51 -7.30 -4.35
N GLU A 288 -3.60 -8.59 -4.65
CA GLU A 288 -3.91 -9.64 -3.67
C GLU A 288 -2.76 -9.81 -2.67
N LEU A 289 -1.51 -9.71 -3.11
CA LEU A 289 -0.35 -9.76 -2.25
C LEU A 289 -0.25 -8.54 -1.32
N GLY A 290 -0.55 -7.34 -1.83
CA GLY A 290 -0.70 -6.12 -1.02
C GLY A 290 -1.82 -6.24 0.02
N SER A 291 -2.95 -6.81 -0.39
CA SER A 291 -4.07 -7.16 0.50
C SER A 291 -3.65 -8.15 1.60
N ALA A 292 -2.84 -9.16 1.25
CA ALA A 292 -2.29 -10.13 2.22
C ALA A 292 -1.46 -9.44 3.31
N LEU A 293 -0.63 -8.46 2.93
CA LEU A 293 0.20 -7.71 3.86
C LEU A 293 -0.62 -6.82 4.79
N LEU A 294 -1.73 -6.24 4.31
CA LEU A 294 -2.68 -5.54 5.16
C LEU A 294 -3.25 -6.46 6.24
N GLU A 295 -3.62 -7.68 5.85
CA GLU A 295 -4.15 -8.65 6.80
C GLU A 295 -3.09 -9.12 7.80
N VAL A 296 -1.84 -9.33 7.38
CA VAL A 296 -0.72 -9.63 8.29
C VAL A 296 -0.53 -8.51 9.32
N ALA A 297 -0.53 -7.24 8.87
CA ALA A 297 -0.42 -6.10 9.76
C ALA A 297 -1.61 -6.00 10.73
N ALA A 298 -2.82 -6.30 10.27
CA ALA A 298 -4.03 -6.33 11.10
C ALA A 298 -4.00 -7.47 12.13
N ILE A 299 -3.53 -8.67 11.74
CA ILE A 299 -3.30 -9.81 12.64
C ILE A 299 -2.30 -9.42 13.74
N SER A 300 -1.17 -8.80 13.37
CA SER A 300 -0.16 -8.34 14.32
C SER A 300 -0.74 -7.37 15.36
N ARG A 301 -1.58 -6.41 14.93
CA ARG A 301 -2.33 -5.52 15.85
C ARG A 301 -3.34 -6.29 16.71
N ALA A 302 -4.02 -7.29 16.15
CA ALA A 302 -5.01 -8.10 16.86
C ALA A 302 -4.39 -8.91 18.01
N VAL A 303 -3.15 -9.41 17.85
CA VAL A 303 -2.42 -10.17 18.87
C VAL A 303 -1.59 -9.30 19.84
N GLY A 304 -1.88 -8.00 19.89
CA GLY A 304 -1.27 -7.08 20.87
C GLY A 304 -0.05 -6.30 20.37
N GLY A 305 0.16 -6.23 19.05
CA GLY A 305 1.20 -5.42 18.41
C GLY A 305 2.63 -5.93 18.60
N ARG A 306 2.79 -7.13 19.17
CA ARG A 306 4.06 -7.80 19.41
C ARG A 306 4.46 -8.59 18.18
N ARG A 307 5.51 -8.14 17.50
CA ARG A 307 6.01 -8.75 16.25
C ARG A 307 6.52 -10.18 16.44
N ASP A 308 6.98 -10.55 17.64
CA ASP A 308 7.45 -11.91 17.97
C ASP A 308 6.34 -12.96 18.06
N LEU A 309 5.07 -12.55 18.03
CA LEU A 309 3.91 -13.44 18.07
C LEU A 309 3.36 -13.78 16.68
N VAL A 310 3.86 -13.14 15.63
CA VAL A 310 3.47 -13.41 14.24
C VAL A 310 4.67 -13.94 13.48
N THR A 311 4.53 -15.11 12.87
CA THR A 311 5.54 -15.67 11.95
C THR A 311 4.95 -15.74 10.56
N VAL A 312 5.60 -15.16 9.56
CA VAL A 312 5.15 -15.23 8.17
C VAL A 312 5.91 -16.33 7.42
N VAL A 313 5.18 -17.09 6.61
CA VAL A 313 5.68 -18.21 5.80
C VAL A 313 5.16 -18.03 4.36
N PRO A 314 5.93 -17.41 3.46
CA PRO A 314 5.55 -17.35 2.05
C PRO A 314 5.71 -18.73 1.38
N CYS A 315 4.77 -19.05 0.49
CA CYS A 315 4.77 -20.23 -0.36
C CYS A 315 5.07 -19.82 -1.81
N ASP A 316 5.91 -20.61 -2.48
CA ASP A 316 6.39 -20.50 -3.86
C ASP A 316 7.74 -19.76 -4.06
N ALA A 317 8.29 -19.85 -5.28
CA ALA A 317 9.59 -19.34 -5.71
C ALA A 317 9.70 -17.81 -5.65
N ALA A 318 8.58 -17.08 -5.71
CA ALA A 318 8.50 -15.62 -5.58
C ALA A 318 8.59 -15.11 -4.13
N ALA A 319 8.94 -15.97 -3.18
CA ALA A 319 9.00 -15.66 -1.74
C ALA A 319 9.87 -14.43 -1.39
N GLU A 320 10.86 -14.06 -2.21
CA GLU A 320 11.79 -12.95 -1.95
C GLU A 320 11.09 -11.59 -1.69
N PHE A 321 9.94 -11.35 -2.31
CA PHE A 321 9.17 -10.12 -2.12
C PHE A 321 8.53 -10.03 -0.72
N ALA A 322 7.84 -11.10 -0.28
CA ALA A 322 7.29 -11.19 1.06
C ALA A 322 8.41 -11.12 2.14
N HIS A 323 9.61 -11.61 1.82
CA HIS A 323 10.80 -11.49 2.66
C HIS A 323 11.26 -10.05 2.86
N SER A 324 11.39 -9.29 1.76
CA SER A 324 11.85 -7.90 1.79
C SER A 324 10.93 -7.02 2.65
N LEU A 325 9.61 -7.19 2.51
CA LEU A 325 8.62 -6.35 3.17
C LEU A 325 8.39 -6.71 4.64
N CYS A 326 8.31 -7.99 4.96
CA CYS A 326 8.22 -8.39 6.36
C CYS A 326 9.51 -8.01 7.11
N ARG A 327 10.69 -8.05 6.46
CA ARG A 327 11.94 -7.57 7.05
C ARG A 327 11.91 -6.05 7.30
N ALA A 328 11.40 -5.26 6.34
CA ALA A 328 11.20 -3.82 6.52
C ALA A 328 10.24 -3.51 7.68
N GLU A 329 9.22 -4.35 7.87
CA GLU A 329 8.27 -4.29 8.98
C GLU A 329 8.75 -5.01 10.26
N GLY A 330 9.99 -5.51 10.31
CA GLY A 330 10.54 -6.26 11.45
C GLY A 330 9.69 -7.46 11.90
N ILE A 331 8.92 -8.05 11.00
CA ILE A 331 8.12 -9.25 11.21
C ILE A 331 9.03 -10.47 11.01
N PRO A 332 9.17 -11.36 12.01
CA PRO A 332 9.97 -12.57 11.90
C PRO A 332 9.48 -13.44 10.73
N LEU A 333 10.41 -13.78 9.85
CA LEU A 333 10.11 -14.54 8.65
C LEU A 333 11.00 -15.78 8.57
N MET A 334 10.40 -16.92 8.22
CA MET A 334 11.16 -18.13 7.90
C MET A 334 11.31 -18.26 6.39
N GLY A 335 12.53 -18.59 5.93
CA GLY A 335 12.96 -18.68 4.52
C GLY A 335 11.91 -19.24 3.53
N GLY A 336 11.98 -18.86 2.26
CA GLY A 336 11.16 -19.43 1.16
C GLY A 336 11.54 -20.87 0.80
N GLY A 337 10.72 -21.53 -0.04
CA GLY A 337 11.05 -22.85 -0.62
C GLY A 337 9.98 -23.93 -0.48
N GLY A 338 8.71 -23.61 -0.72
CA GLY A 338 7.66 -24.63 -0.83
C GLY A 338 6.78 -24.35 -2.03
N THR A 339 6.50 -25.36 -2.85
CA THR A 339 5.78 -25.22 -4.13
C THR A 339 4.27 -24.97 -3.96
N ASP A 340 3.71 -25.23 -2.78
CA ASP A 340 2.27 -25.16 -2.52
C ASP A 340 1.95 -24.86 -1.03
N LEU A 341 0.67 -24.63 -0.72
CA LEU A 341 0.22 -24.42 0.66
C LEU A 341 0.52 -25.58 1.60
N ARG A 342 0.49 -26.85 1.13
CA ARG A 342 0.81 -28.00 1.99
C ARG A 342 2.20 -27.86 2.62
N THR A 343 3.16 -27.42 1.81
CA THR A 343 4.53 -27.17 2.26
C THR A 343 4.60 -25.99 3.24
N GLY A 344 3.84 -24.92 2.96
CA GLY A 344 3.68 -23.77 3.85
C GLY A 344 3.13 -24.14 5.23
N PHE A 345 2.02 -24.90 5.27
CA PHE A 345 1.42 -25.42 6.50
C PHE A 345 2.41 -26.29 7.28
N ALA A 346 3.09 -27.22 6.60
CA ALA A 346 4.07 -28.09 7.24
C ALA A 346 5.23 -27.28 7.86
N LYS A 347 5.67 -26.19 7.19
CA LYS A 347 6.71 -25.30 7.70
C LYS A 347 6.23 -24.46 8.88
N ALA A 348 5.02 -23.89 8.78
CA ALA A 348 4.38 -23.16 9.87
C ALA A 348 4.26 -24.03 11.13
N LEU A 349 3.83 -25.29 11.01
CA LEU A 349 3.65 -26.21 12.13
C LEU A 349 4.97 -26.70 12.76
N ARG A 350 6.09 -26.61 12.03
CA ARG A 350 7.44 -26.94 12.54
C ARG A 350 8.09 -25.79 13.30
N THR A 351 7.54 -24.57 13.23
CA THR A 351 8.08 -23.41 13.96
C THR A 351 8.15 -23.70 15.46
N ARG A 352 9.20 -23.18 16.09
CA ARG A 352 9.35 -23.19 17.55
C ARG A 352 9.49 -21.76 18.05
N PRO A 353 8.62 -21.33 18.97
CA PRO A 353 7.51 -22.09 19.55
C PRO A 353 6.39 -22.39 18.55
N ARG A 354 5.62 -23.47 18.77
CA ARG A 354 4.52 -23.87 17.87
C ARG A 354 3.42 -22.79 17.82
N PRO A 355 2.74 -22.61 16.68
CA PRO A 355 1.67 -21.63 16.55
C PRO A 355 0.38 -22.16 17.20
N ASP A 356 -0.38 -21.26 17.81
CA ASP A 356 -1.74 -21.53 18.32
C ASP A 356 -2.77 -21.46 17.19
N VAL A 357 -2.48 -20.66 16.15
CA VAL A 357 -3.30 -20.48 14.96
C VAL A 357 -2.43 -20.44 13.71
N VAL A 358 -2.89 -21.12 12.66
CA VAL A 358 -2.40 -20.91 11.30
C VAL A 358 -3.42 -20.08 10.53
N VAL A 359 -2.97 -19.03 9.86
CA VAL A 359 -3.77 -18.25 8.91
C VAL A 359 -3.19 -18.52 7.52
N ALA A 360 -4.00 -18.92 6.55
CA ALA A 360 -3.58 -19.04 5.16
C ALA A 360 -4.26 -17.96 4.32
N LEU A 361 -3.49 -17.18 3.56
CA LEU A 361 -3.95 -16.14 2.65
C LEU A 361 -3.66 -16.60 1.22
N THR A 362 -4.70 -16.85 0.42
CA THR A 362 -4.59 -17.51 -0.90
C THR A 362 -5.79 -17.19 -1.78
N ASP A 363 -5.65 -17.40 -3.08
CA ASP A 363 -6.74 -17.41 -4.07
C ASP A 363 -7.52 -18.75 -4.09
N GLY A 364 -7.00 -19.78 -3.41
CA GLY A 364 -7.56 -21.13 -3.35
C GLY A 364 -7.14 -22.06 -4.49
N GLN A 365 -6.25 -21.65 -5.40
CA GLN A 365 -5.78 -22.49 -6.53
C GLN A 365 -4.55 -23.31 -6.17
N THR A 366 -4.60 -23.98 -5.03
CA THR A 366 -3.46 -24.72 -4.49
C THR A 366 -3.96 -25.90 -3.65
N PRO A 367 -3.29 -27.06 -3.73
CA PRO A 367 -3.65 -28.22 -2.92
C PRO A 367 -3.65 -27.91 -1.42
N TRP A 368 -4.65 -28.44 -0.72
CA TRP A 368 -4.79 -28.32 0.73
C TRP A 368 -4.15 -29.50 1.48
N PRO A 369 -3.79 -29.36 2.77
CA PRO A 369 -3.38 -30.50 3.59
C PRO A 369 -4.52 -31.50 3.78
N ASP A 370 -4.26 -32.79 3.51
CA ASP A 370 -5.24 -33.88 3.69
C ASP A 370 -5.67 -34.04 5.16
N THR A 371 -4.73 -33.82 6.08
CA THR A 371 -4.96 -33.95 7.51
C THR A 371 -5.17 -32.58 8.16
N ARG A 372 -6.21 -32.49 8.99
CA ARG A 372 -6.48 -31.30 9.81
C ARG A 372 -5.25 -30.94 10.66
N PRO A 373 -4.74 -29.69 10.57
CA PRO A 373 -3.68 -29.20 11.45
C PRO A 373 -4.07 -29.31 12.94
N PRO A 374 -3.11 -29.55 13.85
CA PRO A 374 -3.39 -29.66 15.29
C PRO A 374 -3.78 -28.33 15.96
N CYS A 375 -3.71 -27.22 15.22
CA CYS A 375 -4.07 -25.88 15.67
C CYS A 375 -5.31 -25.37 14.91
N ARG A 376 -5.86 -24.24 15.38
CA ARG A 376 -6.95 -23.58 14.64
C ARG A 376 -6.41 -23.08 13.31
N THR A 377 -7.24 -23.18 12.27
CA THR A 377 -6.90 -22.66 10.95
C THR A 377 -7.97 -21.71 10.47
N VAL A 378 -7.54 -20.54 9.99
CA VAL A 378 -8.37 -19.57 9.29
C VAL A 378 -7.82 -19.41 7.87
N VAL A 379 -8.71 -19.41 6.87
CA VAL A 379 -8.36 -19.20 5.47
C VAL A 379 -8.97 -17.87 5.04
N GLY A 380 -8.12 -16.95 4.59
CA GLY A 380 -8.52 -15.74 3.89
C GLY A 380 -8.44 -15.97 2.39
N LEU A 381 -9.59 -16.05 1.72
CA LEU A 381 -9.68 -16.21 0.27
C LEU A 381 -9.72 -14.85 -0.42
N PHE A 382 -8.88 -14.64 -1.43
CA PHE A 382 -9.04 -13.51 -2.33
C PHE A 382 -10.28 -13.72 -3.23
N PRO A 383 -10.99 -12.63 -3.60
CA PRO A 383 -12.23 -12.74 -4.35
C PRO A 383 -11.90 -13.01 -5.82
N ARG A 384 -12.24 -14.22 -6.29
CA ARG A 384 -12.25 -14.53 -7.72
C ARG A 384 -13.60 -14.13 -8.30
N GLN A 385 -13.62 -13.24 -9.29
CA GLN A 385 -14.83 -13.02 -10.07
C GLN A 385 -15.16 -14.36 -10.75
N THR A 386 -16.31 -14.94 -10.41
CA THR A 386 -16.84 -16.13 -11.07
C THR A 386 -17.13 -15.79 -12.52
N ARG A 387 -16.12 -15.89 -13.39
CA ARG A 387 -16.18 -16.10 -14.84
C ARG A 387 -14.75 -16.12 -15.39
N ALA A 388 -14.36 -17.27 -15.93
CA ALA A 388 -13.10 -17.59 -16.61
C ALA A 388 -11.95 -18.08 -15.72
N THR A 389 -12.05 -19.34 -15.29
CA THR A 389 -10.90 -20.22 -15.12
C THR A 389 -10.30 -20.50 -16.49
N TRP A 390 -9.11 -19.98 -16.76
CA TRP A 390 -8.24 -20.51 -17.81
C TRP A 390 -6.98 -20.99 -17.11
N ASP A 391 -6.99 -22.24 -16.65
CA ASP A 391 -5.75 -23.00 -16.69
C ASP A 391 -5.59 -23.35 -18.17
N GLU A 392 -4.54 -22.86 -18.84
CA GLU A 392 -4.33 -23.11 -20.29
C GLU A 392 -4.21 -24.61 -20.59
N ASP A 393 -3.94 -25.43 -19.56
CA ASP A 393 -3.77 -26.88 -19.64
C ASP A 393 -4.98 -27.71 -19.14
N ASP A 394 -5.98 -27.11 -18.47
CA ASP A 394 -7.19 -27.82 -18.00
C ASP A 394 -8.45 -26.91 -17.95
N PRO A 395 -9.31 -26.94 -18.99
CA PRO A 395 -10.53 -26.14 -19.04
C PRO A 395 -11.61 -26.57 -18.04
N ASP A 396 -11.47 -27.72 -17.38
CA ASP A 396 -12.40 -28.26 -16.39
C ASP A 396 -11.89 -28.10 -14.94
N TYR A 397 -10.76 -27.41 -14.72
CA TYR A 397 -10.19 -27.22 -13.38
C TYR A 397 -11.11 -26.41 -12.47
N VAL A 398 -11.68 -27.08 -11.46
CA VAL A 398 -12.38 -26.47 -10.34
C VAL A 398 -11.40 -26.42 -9.16
N PRO A 399 -11.01 -25.24 -8.66
CA PRO A 399 -10.16 -25.14 -7.49
C PRO A 399 -10.76 -25.89 -6.31
N ASP A 400 -9.94 -26.64 -5.58
CA ASP A 400 -10.38 -27.34 -4.38
C ASP A 400 -10.97 -26.34 -3.37
N SER A 401 -12.23 -26.56 -3.01
CA SER A 401 -12.86 -25.77 -1.94
C SER A 401 -12.07 -25.92 -0.65
N PRO A 402 -11.89 -24.84 0.15
CA PRO A 402 -11.17 -24.95 1.40
C PRO A 402 -11.75 -26.06 2.30
N PRO A 403 -10.90 -26.82 3.01
CA PRO A 403 -11.36 -27.94 3.80
C PRO A 403 -12.35 -27.52 4.90
N ALA A 404 -13.37 -28.34 5.15
CA ALA A 404 -14.42 -28.07 6.15
C ALA A 404 -13.91 -27.85 7.59
N TRP A 405 -12.67 -28.25 7.88
CA TRP A 405 -12.04 -28.04 9.18
C TRP A 405 -11.47 -26.63 9.39
N ALA A 406 -11.36 -25.83 8.32
CA ALA A 406 -10.89 -24.45 8.33
C ALA A 406 -12.05 -23.46 8.43
N ARG A 407 -11.83 -22.33 9.11
CA ARG A 407 -12.76 -21.19 9.07
C ARG A 407 -12.39 -20.31 7.88
N VAL A 408 -13.29 -20.17 6.92
CA VAL A 408 -13.06 -19.37 5.72
C VAL A 408 -13.61 -17.96 5.91
N THR A 409 -12.87 -16.96 5.40
CA THR A 409 -13.29 -15.57 5.26
C THR A 409 -12.85 -15.06 3.89
N HIS A 410 -13.58 -14.11 3.31
CA HIS A 410 -13.21 -13.51 2.03
C HIS A 410 -12.53 -12.16 2.26
N ILE A 411 -11.33 -12.03 1.72
CA ILE A 411 -10.55 -10.80 1.72
C ILE A 411 -11.11 -9.90 0.61
N GLY A 412 -11.13 -8.58 0.82
CA GLY A 412 -11.74 -7.68 -0.16
C GLY A 412 -13.26 -7.53 -0.09
N SER A 413 -13.98 -8.46 0.57
CA SER A 413 -15.42 -8.34 0.78
C SER A 413 -15.70 -7.52 2.04
N GLY A 414 -16.21 -6.30 1.88
CA GLY A 414 -16.69 -5.50 3.01
C GLY A 414 -17.81 -6.21 3.79
N PRO A 415 -18.08 -5.83 5.05
CA PRO A 415 -19.18 -6.38 5.83
C PRO A 415 -20.52 -5.91 5.23
N GLY A 416 -21.03 -6.64 4.23
CA GLY A 416 -22.26 -6.24 3.55
C GLY A 416 -22.70 -7.09 2.36
N VAL A 417 -21.89 -8.01 1.87
CA VAL A 417 -22.32 -8.93 0.80
C VAL A 417 -22.65 -10.28 1.44
N ARG A 418 -23.92 -10.44 1.81
CA ARG A 418 -24.57 -11.74 2.04
C ARG A 418 -25.54 -12.01 0.91
#